data_AF-A0A6F8YYG8-F1
#
_entry.id   AF-A0A6F8YYG8-F1
#
_cell.length_a   1.000
_cell.length_b   1.000
_cell.length_c   1.000
_cell.angle_alpha   90.00
_cell.angle_beta   90.00
_cell.angle_gamma   90.00
#
_symmetry.space_group_name_H-M   'P 1'
#
loop_
_entity.id
_entity.type
_entity.pdbx_description
1 polymer ?
#
loop_
_entity_poly.entity_id
_entity_poly.type
_entity_poly.pdbx_seq_one_letter_code
_entity_poly.pdbx_strand_id
1 'polypeptide(L)'
;MDPAALSHAGPPPATPDRAGTPPGTPAATVPLDARPPAAPYGRAPRPVAAGGVPASTVGGLVLLYPWLGGYCAAAERLVPEAGPVPARRAALALLAGADPADPLVRLLAGDPDWAGTGAPALADPEPAVAEALEPAAVLAAFAGLLPGFAASTPGYVREQWVRRPAALLRDGGDTVLLRLGRRPLDLVLDHLPYPLGAVRLPWTPRIGVGWEAP
;
A
#
# COMPACT_ATOMS: atom_id res chain seq x y z
N MET A 1 -40.72 -61.18 2.94
CA MET A 1 -41.00 -60.15 3.96
C MET A 1 -41.39 -58.89 3.21
N ASP A 2 -42.63 -58.46 3.42
CA ASP A 2 -43.38 -57.44 2.68
C ASP A 2 -42.75 -56.05 2.62
N PRO A 3 -42.86 -55.37 1.45
CA PRO A 3 -42.91 -53.92 1.33
C PRO A 3 -44.33 -53.44 0.98
N ALA A 4 -44.99 -52.71 1.87
CA ALA A 4 -46.26 -52.01 1.64
C ALA A 4 -46.26 -50.70 2.45
N ALA A 5 -46.26 -49.51 1.83
CA ALA A 5 -47.46 -48.75 1.37
C ALA A 5 -48.13 -48.01 2.55
N LEU A 6 -48.56 -46.75 2.57
CA LEU A 6 -48.92 -45.66 1.63
C LEU A 6 -48.87 -44.34 2.46
N SER A 7 -48.34 -43.21 1.99
CA SER A 7 -49.03 -42.11 1.25
C SER A 7 -50.47 -41.76 1.68
N HIS A 8 -50.69 -40.53 2.18
CA HIS A 8 -51.77 -39.59 1.80
C HIS A 8 -51.57 -38.25 2.54
N ALA A 9 -51.34 -37.14 1.82
CA ALA A 9 -52.31 -36.04 1.54
C ALA A 9 -52.76 -35.29 2.81
N GLY A 10 -52.75 -33.97 2.99
CA GLY A 10 -52.67 -32.73 2.18
C GLY A 10 -53.10 -31.56 3.12
N PRO A 11 -52.99 -30.27 2.72
CA PRO A 11 -53.00 -29.07 3.60
C PRO A 11 -54.40 -28.41 3.72
N PRO A 12 -54.60 -27.13 4.18
CA PRO A 12 -54.12 -26.29 5.31
C PRO A 12 -55.32 -25.76 6.19
N PRO A 13 -55.20 -24.73 7.08
CA PRO A 13 -55.41 -23.32 6.65
C PRO A 13 -54.65 -22.20 7.43
N ALA A 14 -54.49 -21.09 6.70
CA ALA A 14 -54.47 -19.64 7.05
C ALA A 14 -53.93 -19.07 8.39
N THR A 15 -53.12 -18.03 8.17
CA THR A 15 -52.62 -16.96 9.04
C THR A 15 -53.67 -16.29 9.95
N PRO A 16 -53.20 -15.68 11.06
CA PRO A 16 -53.56 -14.29 11.30
C PRO A 16 -52.36 -13.35 11.43
N ASP A 17 -52.54 -12.23 10.74
CA ASP A 17 -51.94 -10.92 10.88
C ASP A 17 -51.93 -10.40 12.34
N ARG A 18 -50.78 -9.89 12.81
CA ARG A 18 -50.66 -8.53 13.37
C ARG A 18 -49.28 -8.18 13.94
N ALA A 19 -48.80 -7.04 13.44
CA ALA A 19 -48.30 -5.88 14.18
C ALA A 19 -47.02 -6.02 15.03
N GLY A 20 -46.00 -5.25 14.65
CA GLY A 20 -44.89 -4.91 15.52
C GLY A 20 -43.70 -4.25 14.83
N THR A 21 -43.93 -3.16 14.07
CA THR A 21 -42.88 -2.31 13.51
C THR A 21 -42.18 -1.55 14.65
N PRO A 22 -40.86 -1.72 14.89
CA PRO A 22 -40.12 -0.81 15.76
C PRO A 22 -39.89 0.54 15.05
N PRO A 23 -39.96 1.67 15.77
CA PRO A 23 -39.89 3.00 15.20
C PRO A 23 -38.50 3.29 14.61
N GLY A 24 -38.52 3.91 13.42
CA GLY A 24 -37.35 4.41 12.73
C GLY A 24 -36.60 5.45 13.55
N THR A 25 -35.34 5.19 13.82
CA THR A 25 -34.38 6.22 14.20
C THR A 25 -34.17 7.13 12.98
N PRO A 26 -34.39 8.45 13.08
CA PRO A 26 -34.00 9.35 12.01
C PRO A 26 -32.47 9.29 11.87
N ALA A 27 -32.00 8.81 10.73
CA ALA A 27 -30.61 8.94 10.34
C ALA A 27 -30.30 10.44 10.24
N ALA A 28 -29.47 10.93 11.17
CA ALA A 28 -28.95 12.27 11.15
C ALA A 28 -28.23 12.49 9.81
N THR A 29 -28.81 13.35 8.97
CA THR A 29 -28.16 13.86 7.77
C THR A 29 -26.99 14.71 8.25
N VAL A 30 -25.77 14.17 8.13
CA VAL A 30 -24.55 14.95 8.41
C VAL A 30 -24.41 15.96 7.27
N PRO A 31 -24.32 17.27 7.55
CA PRO A 31 -24.03 18.26 6.53
C PRO A 31 -22.69 17.96 5.89
N LEU A 32 -22.70 17.75 4.57
CA LEU A 32 -21.51 17.59 3.73
C LEU A 32 -20.87 18.98 3.50
N ASP A 33 -20.52 19.69 4.56
CA ASP A 33 -19.89 21.00 4.44
C ASP A 33 -19.01 21.31 5.66
N ALA A 34 -17.80 20.75 5.63
CA ALA A 34 -16.66 21.23 6.39
C ALA A 34 -15.38 20.60 5.81
N ARG A 35 -15.02 20.96 4.58
CA ARG A 35 -13.66 20.70 4.07
C ARG A 35 -12.72 21.62 4.87
N PRO A 36 -11.81 21.10 5.69
CA PRO A 36 -10.82 21.94 6.35
C PRO A 36 -9.98 22.64 5.27
N PRO A 37 -9.63 23.93 5.44
CA PRO A 37 -8.77 24.63 4.49
C PRO A 37 -7.46 23.86 4.35
N ALA A 38 -7.04 23.64 3.10
CA ALA A 38 -5.73 23.09 2.80
C ALA A 38 -4.67 23.89 3.57
N ALA A 39 -3.95 23.21 4.46
CA ALA A 39 -2.84 23.83 5.16
C ALA A 39 -1.87 24.43 4.13
N PRO A 40 -1.36 25.66 4.31
CA PRO A 40 -0.40 26.24 3.40
C PRO A 40 0.84 25.34 3.41
N TYR A 41 1.16 24.75 2.25
CA TYR A 41 2.38 23.99 2.04
C TYR A 41 3.57 24.90 2.37
N GLY A 42 4.11 24.70 3.56
CA GLY A 42 5.24 25.46 4.09
C GLY A 42 6.51 25.16 3.29
N ARG A 43 7.06 26.24 2.72
CA ARG A 43 8.47 26.49 2.38
C ARG A 43 9.15 25.51 1.41
N ALA A 44 9.55 26.04 0.26
CA ALA A 44 10.42 25.37 -0.69
C ALA A 44 11.72 24.87 -0.02
N PRO A 45 12.16 23.62 -0.28
CA PRO A 45 13.39 23.10 0.29
C PRO A 45 14.62 23.93 -0.13
N ARG A 46 15.53 24.12 0.82
CA ARG A 46 16.85 24.71 0.58
C ARG A 46 17.70 23.70 -0.21
N PRO A 47 18.43 24.11 -1.25
CA PRO A 47 19.27 23.17 -2.01
C PRO A 47 20.42 22.66 -1.14
N VAL A 48 20.49 21.34 -0.97
CA VAL A 48 21.60 20.63 -0.31
C VAL A 48 22.62 20.26 -1.39
N ALA A 49 23.89 20.66 -1.20
CA ALA A 49 24.96 20.44 -2.16
C ALA A 49 25.70 19.11 -1.93
N ALA A 50 26.17 18.54 -3.05
CA ALA A 50 27.26 17.57 -3.22
C ALA A 50 27.07 16.13 -2.69
N GLY A 51 26.03 15.47 -3.20
CA GLY A 51 25.93 14.02 -3.36
C GLY A 51 24.90 13.78 -4.46
N GLY A 52 25.17 12.92 -5.43
CA GLY A 52 24.19 12.65 -6.49
C GLY A 52 22.85 12.23 -5.86
N VAL A 53 21.73 12.76 -6.38
CA VAL A 53 20.37 12.40 -5.93
C VAL A 53 20.16 10.92 -6.24
N PRO A 54 20.01 10.02 -5.26
CA PRO A 54 19.72 8.62 -5.55
C PRO A 54 18.39 8.54 -6.31
N ALA A 55 18.41 7.85 -7.44
CA ALA A 55 17.24 7.62 -8.27
C ALA A 55 16.68 6.22 -7.97
N SER A 56 15.37 6.15 -7.80
CA SER A 56 14.62 4.90 -7.69
C SER A 56 13.72 4.74 -8.90
N THR A 57 13.54 3.50 -9.33
CA THR A 57 12.60 3.13 -10.40
C THR A 57 11.22 2.76 -9.86
N VAL A 58 11.09 2.66 -8.54
CA VAL A 58 9.89 2.15 -7.86
C VAL A 58 9.37 3.10 -6.79
N GLY A 59 9.43 4.40 -7.10
CA GLY A 59 8.94 5.50 -6.28
C GLY A 59 7.56 5.28 -5.69
N GLY A 60 6.68 4.60 -6.42
CA GLY A 60 5.29 4.38 -6.04
C GLY A 60 5.09 3.34 -4.95
N LEU A 61 6.14 2.66 -4.50
CA LEU A 61 6.08 1.83 -3.30
C LEU A 61 5.50 2.59 -2.11
N VAL A 62 5.80 3.90 -1.97
CA VAL A 62 5.25 4.71 -0.87
C VAL A 62 3.73 4.90 -0.94
N LEU A 63 3.11 4.70 -2.10
CA LEU A 63 1.65 4.73 -2.23
C LEU A 63 1.01 3.56 -1.49
N LEU A 64 1.76 2.47 -1.26
CA LEU A 64 1.31 1.27 -0.57
C LEU A 64 1.58 1.32 0.95
N TYR A 65 1.98 2.47 1.50
CA TYR A 65 2.47 2.55 2.88
C TYR A 65 1.58 1.90 3.96
N PRO A 66 0.22 1.94 3.88
CA PRO A 66 -0.61 1.36 4.93
C PRO A 66 -0.40 -0.15 5.09
N TRP A 67 -0.01 -0.85 4.02
CA TRP A 67 0.23 -2.30 4.03
C TRP A 67 1.69 -2.67 4.24
N LEU A 68 2.64 -1.77 3.93
CA LEU A 68 4.07 -2.09 3.94
C LEU A 68 4.57 -2.63 5.28
N GLY A 69 4.09 -2.06 6.40
CA GLY A 69 4.50 -2.50 7.73
C GLY A 69 4.14 -3.96 8.02
N GLY A 70 2.87 -4.33 7.77
CA GLY A 70 2.39 -5.70 7.96
C GLY A 70 3.03 -6.69 6.99
N TYR A 71 3.18 -6.28 5.73
CA TYR A 71 3.82 -7.09 4.69
C TYR A 71 5.31 -7.37 5.01
N CYS A 72 6.05 -6.36 5.46
CA CYS A 72 7.42 -6.50 5.94
C CYS A 72 7.53 -7.41 7.18
N ALA A 73 6.64 -7.22 8.16
CA ALA A 73 6.62 -8.05 9.37
C ALA A 73 6.27 -9.52 9.07
N ALA A 74 5.49 -9.80 8.02
CA ALA A 74 5.27 -11.16 7.54
C ALA A 74 6.56 -11.78 6.98
N ALA A 75 7.32 -11.03 6.17
CA ALA A 75 8.59 -11.49 5.61
C ALA A 75 9.63 -11.83 6.69
N GLU A 76 9.74 -10.98 7.71
CA GLU A 76 10.63 -11.20 8.85
C GLU A 76 10.33 -12.51 9.60
N ARG A 77 9.07 -12.92 9.65
CA ARG A 77 8.65 -14.18 10.30
C ARG A 77 8.92 -15.41 9.42
N LEU A 78 8.88 -15.25 8.10
CA LEU A 78 9.10 -16.35 7.15
C LEU A 78 10.57 -16.71 7.02
N VAL A 79 11.48 -15.74 7.19
CA VAL A 79 12.93 -15.91 6.97
C VAL A 79 13.73 -15.27 8.13
N PRO A 80 13.54 -15.71 9.38
CA PRO A 80 14.13 -15.06 10.55
C PRO A 80 15.66 -15.04 10.53
N GLU A 81 16.29 -16.06 9.96
CA GLU A 81 17.74 -16.23 9.85
C GLU A 81 18.42 -15.21 8.93
N ALA A 82 17.69 -14.64 7.95
CA ALA A 82 18.21 -13.58 7.08
C ALA A 82 18.39 -12.24 7.83
N GLY A 83 17.73 -12.09 8.98
CA GLY A 83 17.66 -10.83 9.70
C GLY A 83 16.63 -9.85 9.11
N PRO A 84 16.24 -8.81 9.87
CA PRO A 84 15.07 -8.00 9.57
C PRO A 84 15.23 -7.17 8.29
N VAL A 85 16.38 -6.50 8.10
CA VAL A 85 16.59 -5.62 6.94
C VAL A 85 16.64 -6.43 5.63
N PRO A 86 17.41 -7.53 5.50
CA PRO A 86 17.38 -8.37 4.31
C PRO A 86 15.99 -8.94 3.98
N ALA A 87 15.24 -9.42 4.97
CA ALA A 87 13.89 -9.96 4.75
C ALA A 87 12.93 -8.90 4.19
N ARG A 88 12.92 -7.69 4.79
CA ARG A 88 12.12 -6.56 4.29
C ARG A 88 12.51 -6.15 2.89
N ARG A 89 13.82 -6.09 2.61
CA ARG A 89 14.36 -5.68 1.31
C ARG A 89 13.93 -6.64 0.21
N ALA A 90 14.04 -7.96 0.44
CA ALA A 90 13.55 -8.97 -0.49
C ALA A 90 12.04 -8.88 -0.72
N ALA A 91 11.27 -8.70 0.35
CA ALA A 91 9.81 -8.58 0.25
C ALA A 91 9.38 -7.36 -0.56
N LEU A 92 9.96 -6.19 -0.30
CA LEU A 92 9.69 -4.93 -1.00
C LEU A 92 10.10 -5.02 -2.49
N ALA A 93 11.25 -5.64 -2.78
CA ALA A 93 11.70 -5.91 -4.14
C ALA A 93 10.70 -6.81 -4.89
N LEU A 94 10.23 -7.88 -4.25
CA LEU A 94 9.20 -8.77 -4.80
C LEU A 94 7.88 -8.03 -5.08
N LEU A 95 7.42 -7.22 -4.12
CA LEU A 95 6.18 -6.44 -4.25
C LEU A 95 6.26 -5.51 -5.48
N ALA A 96 7.38 -4.80 -5.60
CA ALA A 96 7.61 -3.84 -6.68
C ALA A 96 8.09 -4.46 -8.00
N GLY A 97 8.47 -5.74 -7.99
CA GLY A 97 9.19 -6.39 -9.09
C GLY A 97 10.46 -5.62 -9.45
N ALA A 98 11.28 -5.28 -8.47
CA ALA A 98 12.44 -4.39 -8.62
C ALA A 98 13.73 -5.06 -8.15
N ASP A 99 14.85 -4.41 -8.44
CA ASP A 99 16.14 -4.78 -7.85
C ASP A 99 16.10 -4.52 -6.33
N PRO A 100 16.46 -5.50 -5.47
CA PRO A 100 16.60 -5.27 -4.03
C PRO A 100 17.63 -4.20 -3.67
N ALA A 101 18.56 -3.86 -4.57
CA ALA A 101 19.51 -2.76 -4.40
C ALA A 101 18.91 -1.37 -4.69
N ASP A 102 17.66 -1.27 -5.19
CA ASP A 102 17.01 0.03 -5.43
C ASP A 102 17.02 0.90 -4.16
N PRO A 103 17.47 2.17 -4.23
CA PRO A 103 17.64 3.01 -3.04
C PRO A 103 16.37 3.19 -2.20
N LEU A 104 15.19 3.24 -2.83
CA LEU A 104 13.93 3.35 -2.09
C LEU A 104 13.56 2.02 -1.42
N VAL A 105 13.81 0.90 -2.08
CA VAL A 105 13.62 -0.45 -1.49
C VAL A 105 14.49 -0.60 -0.25
N ARG A 106 15.76 -0.19 -0.33
CA ARG A 106 16.71 -0.18 0.81
C ARG A 106 16.27 0.77 1.93
N LEU A 107 15.88 1.99 1.59
CA LEU A 107 15.39 2.97 2.57
C LEU A 107 14.18 2.43 3.32
N LEU A 108 13.18 1.91 2.61
CA LEU A 108 11.95 1.36 3.19
C LEU A 108 12.20 0.09 4.00
N ALA A 109 13.27 -0.67 3.70
CA ALA A 109 13.71 -1.81 4.50
C ALA A 109 14.41 -1.40 5.82
N GLY A 110 14.77 -0.12 5.97
CA GLY A 110 15.52 0.38 7.13
C GLY A 110 17.03 0.22 7.01
N ASP A 111 17.56 0.13 5.79
CA ASP A 111 19.01 0.12 5.55
C ASP A 111 19.62 1.50 5.86
N PRO A 112 20.56 1.63 6.83
CA PRO A 112 21.17 2.91 7.17
C PRO A 112 22.02 3.50 6.03
N ASP A 113 22.52 2.65 5.12
CA ASP A 113 23.32 3.03 3.96
C ASP A 113 22.52 2.98 2.65
N TRP A 114 21.21 3.18 2.71
CA TRP A 114 20.31 3.11 1.55
C TRP A 114 20.73 3.97 0.33
N ALA A 115 21.53 5.02 0.55
CA ALA A 115 22.03 5.92 -0.49
C ALA A 115 23.39 5.49 -1.08
N GLY A 116 24.10 4.56 -0.44
CA GLY A 116 25.37 4.04 -0.91
C GLY A 116 25.20 3.08 -2.10
N THR A 117 26.28 2.80 -2.82
CA THR A 117 26.28 1.86 -3.97
C THR A 117 26.56 0.41 -3.57
N GLY A 118 27.02 0.18 -2.33
CA GLY A 118 27.37 -1.14 -1.80
C GLY A 118 26.21 -1.82 -1.09
N ALA A 119 25.20 -2.29 -1.83
CA ALA A 119 24.23 -3.22 -1.26
C ALA A 119 24.80 -4.65 -1.33
N PRO A 120 24.89 -5.41 -0.23
CA PRO A 120 25.22 -6.82 -0.33
C PRO A 120 24.15 -7.51 -1.18
N ALA A 121 24.58 -8.37 -2.10
CA ALA A 121 23.66 -9.14 -2.93
C ALA A 121 22.74 -9.95 -2.02
N LEU A 122 21.44 -9.96 -2.31
CA LEU A 122 20.53 -10.92 -1.71
C LEU A 122 20.42 -12.12 -2.62
N ALA A 123 20.33 -13.31 -2.01
CA ALA A 123 19.77 -14.43 -2.73
C ALA A 123 18.32 -14.10 -3.11
N ASP A 124 17.89 -14.59 -4.28
CA ASP A 124 16.48 -14.52 -4.63
C ASP A 124 15.65 -15.19 -3.53
N PRO A 125 14.51 -14.61 -3.13
CA PRO A 125 13.64 -15.24 -2.16
C PRO A 125 13.24 -16.62 -2.69
N GLU A 126 13.27 -17.63 -1.82
CA GLU A 126 12.80 -18.95 -2.19
C GLU A 126 11.36 -18.86 -2.71
N PRO A 127 10.97 -19.63 -3.75
CA PRO A 127 9.63 -19.57 -4.32
C PRO A 127 8.51 -19.71 -3.28
N ALA A 128 8.72 -20.53 -2.25
CA ALA A 128 7.76 -20.71 -1.15
C ALA A 128 7.57 -19.43 -0.30
N VAL A 129 8.64 -18.65 -0.09
CA VAL A 129 8.57 -17.35 0.61
C VAL A 129 7.85 -16.33 -0.25
N ALA A 130 8.10 -16.34 -1.57
CA ALA A 130 7.44 -15.44 -2.50
C ALA A 130 5.93 -15.72 -2.61
N GLU A 131 5.54 -16.99 -2.62
CA GLU A 131 4.15 -17.43 -2.60
C GLU A 131 3.47 -17.03 -1.28
N ALA A 132 4.11 -17.30 -0.14
CA ALA A 132 3.54 -16.99 1.18
C ALA A 132 3.36 -15.49 1.47
N LEU A 133 4.10 -14.60 0.81
CA LEU A 133 3.99 -13.15 1.01
C LEU A 133 2.79 -12.51 0.28
N GLU A 134 2.19 -13.19 -0.69
CA GLU A 134 0.99 -12.73 -1.41
C GLU A 134 1.06 -11.27 -1.92
N PRO A 135 2.11 -10.87 -2.68
CA PRO A 135 2.25 -9.51 -3.19
C PRO A 135 1.06 -9.06 -4.05
N ALA A 136 0.39 -10.00 -4.72
CA ALA A 136 -0.80 -9.75 -5.52
C ALA A 136 -1.96 -9.22 -4.66
N ALA A 137 -2.12 -9.71 -3.43
CA ALA A 137 -3.18 -9.27 -2.54
C ALA A 137 -3.01 -7.81 -2.10
N VAL A 138 -1.77 -7.38 -1.82
CA VAL A 138 -1.46 -5.97 -1.48
C VAL A 138 -1.78 -5.05 -2.65
N LEU A 139 -1.36 -5.44 -3.86
CA LEU A 139 -1.58 -4.64 -5.07
C LEU A 139 -3.08 -4.55 -5.42
N ALA A 140 -3.83 -5.65 -5.25
CA ALA A 140 -5.27 -5.66 -5.44
C ALA A 140 -6.00 -4.79 -4.41
N ALA A 141 -5.59 -4.84 -3.13
CA ALA A 141 -6.15 -3.99 -2.08
C ALA A 141 -5.94 -2.50 -2.38
N PHE A 142 -4.74 -2.12 -2.83
CA PHE A 142 -4.47 -0.74 -3.26
C PHE A 142 -5.34 -0.33 -4.46
N ALA A 143 -5.43 -1.16 -5.49
CA ALA A 143 -6.25 -0.89 -6.66
C ALA A 143 -7.74 -0.73 -6.32
N GLY A 144 -8.23 -1.49 -5.32
CA GLY A 144 -9.59 -1.40 -4.82
C GLY A 144 -9.94 -0.06 -4.16
N LEU A 145 -8.95 0.73 -3.72
CA LEU A 145 -9.18 2.07 -3.19
C LEU A 145 -9.27 3.14 -4.28
N LEU A 146 -8.82 2.84 -5.49
CA LEU A 146 -8.76 3.80 -6.59
C LEU A 146 -10.04 3.72 -7.44
N PRO A 147 -10.76 4.85 -7.64
CA PRO A 147 -11.98 4.87 -8.43
C PRO A 147 -11.77 4.32 -9.86
N GLY A 148 -12.49 3.26 -10.21
CA GLY A 148 -12.42 2.63 -11.54
C GLY A 148 -11.28 1.61 -11.74
N PHE A 149 -10.43 1.37 -10.73
CA PHE A 149 -9.28 0.47 -10.85
C PHE A 149 -9.40 -0.86 -10.09
N ALA A 150 -10.53 -1.13 -9.43
CA ALA A 150 -10.71 -2.35 -8.61
C ALA A 150 -10.49 -3.67 -9.38
N ALA A 151 -10.75 -3.70 -10.68
CA ALA A 151 -10.53 -4.86 -11.54
C ALA A 151 -9.11 -4.92 -12.17
N SER A 152 -8.20 -4.02 -11.78
CA SER A 152 -6.85 -3.97 -12.32
C SER A 152 -6.05 -5.21 -11.91
N THR A 153 -5.24 -5.71 -12.84
CA THR A 153 -4.33 -6.82 -12.53
C THR A 153 -3.14 -6.33 -11.69
N PRO A 154 -2.54 -7.19 -10.85
CA PRO A 154 -1.33 -6.82 -10.09
C PRO A 154 -0.18 -6.31 -10.97
N GLY A 155 -0.01 -6.89 -12.16
CA GLY A 155 0.98 -6.44 -13.14
C GLY A 155 0.70 -5.01 -13.61
N TYR A 156 -0.55 -4.69 -13.98
CA TYR A 156 -0.93 -3.33 -14.34
C TYR A 156 -0.69 -2.35 -13.19
N VAL A 157 -1.07 -2.74 -11.96
CA VAL A 157 -0.89 -1.88 -10.79
C VAL A 157 0.59 -1.58 -10.56
N ARG A 158 1.44 -2.60 -10.68
CA ARG A 158 2.89 -2.45 -10.55
C ARG A 158 3.44 -1.49 -11.59
N GLU A 159 3.10 -1.65 -12.86
CA GLU A 159 3.61 -0.80 -13.95
C GLU A 159 3.13 0.66 -13.85
N GLN A 160 1.84 0.85 -13.56
CA GLN A 160 1.24 2.18 -13.62
C GLN A 160 1.45 3.00 -12.34
N TRP A 161 1.50 2.34 -11.19
CA TRP A 161 1.56 3.02 -9.89
C TRP A 161 2.90 2.84 -9.20
N VAL A 162 3.41 1.61 -9.11
CA VAL A 162 4.58 1.29 -8.27
C VAL A 162 5.89 1.64 -8.99
N ARG A 163 6.07 1.15 -10.22
CA ARG A 163 7.22 1.39 -11.09
C ARG A 163 7.14 2.79 -11.68
N ARG A 164 7.52 3.79 -10.88
CA ARG A 164 7.63 5.18 -11.27
C ARG A 164 8.97 5.77 -10.81
N PRO A 165 9.58 6.66 -11.60
CA PRO A 165 10.82 7.29 -11.21
C PRO A 165 10.60 8.14 -9.95
N ALA A 166 11.60 8.13 -9.08
CA ALA A 166 11.66 9.04 -7.95
C ALA A 166 13.07 9.44 -7.59
N ALA A 167 13.21 10.67 -7.14
CA ALA A 167 14.43 11.23 -6.59
C ALA A 167 14.37 11.22 -5.05
N LEU A 168 15.43 10.73 -4.40
CA LEU A 168 15.58 10.78 -2.94
C LEU A 168 16.55 11.89 -2.54
N LEU A 169 16.14 12.73 -1.59
CA LEU A 169 16.94 13.87 -1.13
C LEU A 169 17.05 13.79 0.40
N ARG A 170 18.27 13.84 0.94
CA ARG A 170 18.48 13.98 2.39
C ARG A 170 18.30 15.43 2.79
N ASP A 171 17.35 15.71 3.68
CA ASP A 171 17.09 17.06 4.17
C ASP A 171 17.84 17.35 5.48
N GLY A 172 19.17 17.18 5.47
CA GLY A 172 20.09 17.57 6.55
C GLY A 172 19.85 16.99 7.95
N GLY A 173 18.81 16.19 8.17
CA GLY A 173 18.37 15.61 9.45
C GLY A 173 17.69 14.25 9.25
N ASP A 174 16.80 13.85 10.17
CA ASP A 174 16.10 12.54 10.16
C ASP A 174 14.91 12.48 9.17
N THR A 175 14.98 13.26 8.09
CA THR A 175 13.94 13.32 7.06
C THR A 175 14.55 13.12 5.69
N VAL A 176 13.94 12.21 4.94
CA VAL A 176 14.21 11.98 3.52
C VAL A 176 13.05 12.55 2.72
N LEU A 177 13.34 13.37 1.72
CA LEU A 177 12.33 13.85 0.77
C LEU A 177 12.34 12.94 -0.45
N LEU A 178 11.18 12.40 -0.79
CA LEU A 178 10.94 11.64 -2.00
C LEU A 178 10.19 12.52 -3.00
N ARG A 179 10.77 12.72 -4.18
CA ARG A 179 10.14 13.43 -5.30
C ARG A 179 9.69 12.42 -6.33
N LEU A 180 8.38 12.23 -6.46
CA LEU A 180 7.78 11.33 -7.43
C LEU A 180 7.64 12.03 -8.78
N GLY A 181 8.07 11.38 -9.86
CA GLY A 181 7.80 11.86 -11.21
C GLY A 181 6.31 11.75 -11.52
N ARG A 182 5.69 12.82 -12.04
CA ARG A 182 4.23 12.92 -12.26
C ARG A 182 3.74 12.03 -13.41
N ARG A 183 2.50 11.57 -13.31
CA ARG A 183 1.79 10.76 -14.32
C ARG A 183 0.35 11.24 -14.50
N PRO A 184 -0.25 11.07 -15.71
CA PRO A 184 -1.64 11.45 -15.95
C PRO A 184 -2.65 10.79 -15.00
N LEU A 185 -2.36 9.61 -14.47
CA LEU A 185 -3.26 8.92 -13.55
C LEU A 185 -3.17 9.44 -12.11
N ASP A 186 -2.19 10.28 -11.76
CA ASP A 186 -2.01 10.76 -10.38
C ASP A 186 -3.23 11.53 -9.84
N LEU A 187 -4.10 12.03 -10.72
CA LEU A 187 -5.38 12.67 -10.41
C LEU A 187 -6.23 11.83 -9.44
N VAL A 188 -6.22 10.51 -9.59
CA VAL A 188 -7.06 9.64 -8.76
C VAL A 188 -6.43 9.34 -7.39
N LEU A 189 -5.17 9.70 -7.17
CA LEU A 189 -4.52 9.54 -5.86
C LEU A 189 -5.08 10.51 -4.82
N ASP A 190 -5.71 11.60 -5.25
CA ASP A 190 -6.44 12.53 -4.37
C ASP A 190 -7.66 11.87 -3.70
N HIS A 191 -8.10 10.71 -4.18
CA HIS A 191 -9.20 9.93 -3.60
C HIS A 191 -8.75 8.89 -2.58
N LEU A 192 -7.45 8.72 -2.35
CA LEU A 192 -6.97 7.76 -1.36
C LEU A 192 -7.48 8.14 0.05
N PRO A 193 -7.90 7.15 0.86
CA PRO A 193 -8.44 7.41 2.20
C PRO A 193 -7.34 7.71 3.24
N TYR A 194 -6.11 7.97 2.80
CA TYR A 194 -4.96 8.21 3.66
C TYR A 194 -4.04 9.29 3.07
N PRO A 195 -3.32 10.05 3.92
CA PRO A 195 -2.47 11.14 3.47
C PRO A 195 -1.20 10.60 2.79
N LEU A 196 -0.84 11.18 1.65
CA LEU A 196 0.42 10.87 0.98
C LEU A 196 1.59 11.80 1.37
N GLY A 197 1.35 12.94 2.02
CA GLY A 197 2.39 13.97 2.22
C GLY A 197 3.57 13.58 3.12
N ALA A 198 3.38 12.59 4.00
CA ALA A 198 4.48 12.05 4.79
C ALA A 198 4.21 10.59 5.18
N VAL A 199 5.23 9.75 5.08
CA VAL A 199 5.21 8.33 5.42
C VAL A 199 6.25 8.05 6.51
N ARG A 200 5.91 7.17 7.45
CA ARG A 200 6.84 6.66 8.45
C ARG A 200 6.51 5.20 8.77
N LEU A 201 7.47 4.31 8.56
CA LEU A 201 7.42 2.94 9.06
C LEU A 201 8.16 2.87 10.41
N PRO A 202 7.96 1.81 11.22
CA PRO A 202 8.55 1.73 12.56
C PRO A 202 10.09 1.83 12.60
N TRP A 203 10.75 1.47 11.48
CA TRP A 203 12.21 1.42 11.34
C TRP A 203 12.78 2.41 10.33
N THR A 204 11.96 3.27 9.71
CA THR A 204 12.43 4.24 8.73
C THR A 204 12.51 5.65 9.34
N PRO A 205 13.37 6.53 8.81
CA PRO A 205 13.24 7.97 9.04
C PRO A 205 11.87 8.45 8.55
N ARG A 206 11.53 9.71 8.84
CA ARG A 206 10.36 10.35 8.25
C ARG A 206 10.61 10.53 6.74
N ILE A 207 9.66 10.13 5.91
CA ILE A 207 9.73 10.29 4.45
C ILE A 207 8.72 11.34 4.05
N GLY A 208 9.16 12.54 3.65
CA GLY A 208 8.29 13.55 3.06
C GLY A 208 8.06 13.23 1.58
N VAL A 209 6.81 13.14 1.13
CA VAL A 209 6.50 12.82 -0.26
C VAL A 209 6.06 14.09 -0.96
N GLY A 210 6.64 14.36 -2.12
CA GLY A 210 6.25 15.44 -3.00
C GLY A 210 6.33 15.02 -4.45
N TRP A 211 5.81 15.89 -5.31
CA TRP A 211 5.85 15.71 -6.75
C TRP A 211 7.05 16.46 -7.32
N GLU A 212 7.61 15.95 -8.42
CA GLU A 212 8.47 16.75 -9.29
C GLU A 212 7.70 17.93 -9.88
N ALA A 213 8.43 19.02 -10.13
CA ALA A 213 7.88 20.15 -10.87
C ALA A 213 7.65 19.71 -12.34
N PRO A 214 6.58 20.20 -12.99
CA PRO A 214 6.36 19.97 -14.41
C PRO A 214 7.48 20.55 -15.28
#